data_AF-A0A538INT3-F1
#
_entry.id   AF-A0A538INT3-F1
#
_cell.length_a   1.000
_cell.length_b   1.000
_cell.length_c   1.000
_cell.angle_alpha   90.00
_cell.angle_beta   90.00
_cell.angle_gamma   90.00
#
_symmetry.space_group_name_H-M   'P 1'
#
loop_
_entity.id
_entity.type
_entity.pdbx_description
1 polymer ?
#
loop_
_entity_poly.entity_id
_entity_poly.type
_entity_poly.pdbx_seq_one_letter_code
_entity_poly.pdbx_strand_id
1 'polypeptide(L)' 'MAALECPQCGSRNVININLTMEDGEPVSFYSCHACDKRWWNKDGEPIDLPNVLELAKRAPKRSAKPKA' A
#
# COMPACT_ATOMS: atom_id res chain seq x y z
N MET A 1 -11.87 6.97 16.09
CA MET A 1 -10.73 6.77 15.17
C MET A 1 -10.23 5.36 15.42
N ALA A 2 -10.47 4.41 14.52
CA ALA A 2 -9.97 3.06 14.69
C ALA A 2 -8.44 3.07 14.51
N ALA A 3 -7.70 2.66 15.54
CA ALA A 3 -6.27 2.45 15.41
C ALA A 3 -6.07 1.22 14.52
N LEU A 4 -5.25 1.35 13.49
CA LEU A 4 -4.90 0.24 12.63
C LEU A 4 -4.06 -0.78 13.43
N GLU A 5 -4.52 -2.03 13.47
CA GLU A 5 -3.89 -3.11 14.25
C GLU A 5 -3.28 -4.16 13.32
N CYS A 6 -2.09 -4.65 13.67
CA CYS A 6 -1.45 -5.70 12.90
C CYS A 6 -2.23 -7.01 13.04
N PRO A 7 -2.67 -7.64 11.93
CA PRO A 7 -3.42 -8.90 11.99
C PRO A 7 -2.59 -10.09 12.47
N GLN A 8 -1.25 -9.94 12.56
CA GLN A 8 -0.34 -11.01 12.98
C GLN A 8 0.00 -10.97 14.47
N CYS A 9 0.21 -9.77 15.04
CA CYS A 9 0.66 -9.63 16.44
C CYS A 9 -0.25 -8.72 17.30
N GLY A 10 -1.28 -8.10 16.72
CA GLY A 10 -2.16 -7.16 17.42
C GLY A 10 -1.53 -5.82 17.77
N SER A 11 -0.28 -5.56 17.36
CA SER A 11 0.37 -4.27 17.64
C SER A 11 -0.29 -3.13 16.86
N ARG A 12 -0.40 -1.97 17.51
CA ARG A 12 -0.86 -0.71 16.91
C ARG A 12 0.27 0.09 16.26
N ASN A 13 1.51 -0.38 16.36
CA ASN A 13 2.66 0.25 15.74
C ASN A 13 2.76 -0.17 14.26
N VAL A 14 1.83 0.34 13.45
CA VAL A 14 1.69 0.05 12.03
C VAL A 14 1.76 1.34 11.23
N ILE A 15 2.71 1.41 10.29
CA ILE A 15 2.72 2.47 9.28
C ILE A 15 1.65 2.15 8.24
N ASN A 16 0.87 3.16 7.85
CA ASN A 16 0.05 3.13 6.65
C ASN A 16 0.57 4.16 5.64
N ILE A 17 0.66 3.77 4.37
CA ILE A 17 0.97 4.66 3.24
C ILE A 17 -0.09 4.44 2.17
N ASN A 18 -0.87 5.46 1.84
CA ASN A 18 -1.79 5.40 0.71
C ASN A 18 -1.07 5.87 -0.56
N LEU A 19 -1.18 5.06 -1.61
CA LEU A 19 -0.69 5.34 -2.95
C LEU A 19 -1.90 5.41 -3.89
N THR A 20 -1.88 6.34 -4.82
CA THR A 20 -2.86 6.41 -5.90
C THR A 20 -2.20 5.92 -7.18
N MET A 21 -2.74 4.87 -7.78
CA MET A 21 -2.30 4.38 -9.08
C MET A 21 -2.82 5.30 -10.20
N GLU A 22 -2.20 5.26 -11.38
CA GLU A 22 -2.62 6.11 -12.52
C GLU A 22 -4.04 5.82 -13.02
N ASP A 23 -4.50 4.57 -12.89
CA ASP A 23 -5.90 4.19 -13.14
C ASP A 23 -6.89 4.78 -12.10
N GLY A 24 -6.40 5.59 -11.15
CA GLY A 24 -7.17 6.18 -10.06
C GLY A 24 -7.37 5.23 -8.88
N GLU A 25 -6.85 4.00 -8.97
CA GLU A 25 -7.10 2.97 -7.96
C GLU A 25 -6.25 3.20 -6.70
N PRO A 26 -6.89 3.35 -5.52
CA PRO A 26 -6.17 3.57 -4.27
C PRO A 26 -5.60 2.25 -3.74
N VAL A 27 -4.29 2.23 -3.50
CA VAL A 27 -3.58 1.10 -2.90
C VAL A 27 -2.96 1.57 -1.59
N SER A 28 -3.22 0.86 -0.51
CA SER A 28 -2.72 1.15 0.82
C SER A 28 -1.67 0.12 1.20
N PHE A 29 -0.47 0.58 1.48
CA PHE A 29 0.60 -0.23 2.07
C PHE A 29 0.54 -0.16 3.59
N TYR A 30 0.78 -1.29 4.22
CA TYR A 30 0.85 -1.39 5.67
C TYR A 30 2.10 -2.14 6.09
N SER A 31 2.78 -1.63 7.11
CA SER A 31 3.96 -2.26 7.69
C SER A 31 3.94 -2.16 9.21
N CYS A 32 3.94 -3.29 9.89
CA CYS A 32 4.08 -3.34 11.33
C CYS A 32 5.56 -3.25 11.73
N HIS A 33 5.89 -2.33 12.62
CA HIS A 33 7.23 -2.20 13.18
C HIS A 33 7.55 -3.22 14.29
N ALA A 34 6.54 -3.87 14.86
CA ALA A 34 6.74 -4.79 15.98
C ALA A 34 7.11 -6.21 15.52
N CYS A 35 6.60 -6.66 14.37
CA CYS A 35 6.81 -8.02 13.87
C CYS A 35 7.23 -8.07 12.39
N ASP A 36 7.52 -6.90 11.80
CA ASP A 36 7.90 -6.73 10.38
C ASP A 36 6.88 -7.25 9.35
N LYS A 37 5.64 -7.54 9.78
CA LYS A 37 4.57 -7.96 8.87
C LYS A 37 4.18 -6.82 7.95
N ARG A 38 4.16 -7.10 6.66
CA ARG A 38 3.76 -6.17 5.60
C ARG A 38 2.57 -6.73 4.85
N TRP A 39 1.60 -5.88 4.54
CA TRP A 39 0.43 -6.24 3.76
C TRP A 39 -0.08 -5.05 2.96
N TRP A 40 -0.94 -5.33 1.99
CA TRP A 40 -1.47 -4.34 1.07
C TRP A 40 -2.99 -4.46 1.02
N ASN A 41 -3.66 -3.33 0.87
CA ASN A 41 -5.07 -3.31 0.52
C ASN A 41 -5.28 -2.49 -0.74
N LYS A 42 -6.14 -2.94 -1.64
CA LYS A 42 -6.64 -2.19 -2.79
C LYS A 42 -8.10 -1.89 -2.52
N ASP A 43 -8.48 -0.61 -2.54
CA ASP A 43 -9.86 -0.19 -2.27
C ASP A 43 -10.46 -0.76 -0.98
N GLY A 44 -9.61 -0.96 0.04
CA GLY A 44 -10.01 -1.59 1.32
C GLY A 44 -9.91 -3.11 1.35
N GLU A 45 -9.81 -3.80 0.22
CA GLU A 45 -9.66 -5.26 0.14
C GLU A 45 -8.19 -5.70 0.23
N PRO A 46 -7.86 -6.73 1.02
CA PRO A 46 -6.49 -7.25 1.12
C PRO A 46 -6.04 -7.85 -0.23
N ILE A 47 -4.82 -7.51 -0.65
CA ILE A 47 -4.23 -7.94 -1.91
C ILE A 47 -2.80 -8.43 -1.68
N ASP A 48 -2.39 -9.49 -2.37
CA ASP A 48 -1.04 -10.02 -2.28
C ASP A 48 -0.01 -9.16 -3.02
N LEU A 49 1.23 -9.23 -2.55
CA LEU A 49 2.36 -8.52 -3.15
C LEU A 49 2.50 -8.76 -4.67
N PRO A 50 2.37 -9.98 -5.23
CA PRO A 50 2.48 -10.19 -6.67
C PRO A 50 1.43 -9.40 -7.46
N ASN A 51 0.19 -9.36 -6.97
CA ASN A 51 -0.88 -8.59 -7.61
C ASN A 51 -0.60 -7.08 -7.53
N VAL A 52 -0.07 -6.59 -6.41
CA VAL A 52 0.37 -5.18 -6.29
C VAL A 52 1.50 -4.86 -7.26
N LEU A 53 2.46 -5.76 -7.44
CA LEU A 53 3.54 -5.58 -8.40
C LEU A 53 3.02 -5.55 -9.83
N GLU A 54 2.03 -6.37 -10.19
CA GLU A 54 1.39 -6.31 -11.50
C GLU A 54 0.66 -4.97 -11.71
N LEU A 55 -0.04 -4.46 -10.70
CA LEU A 55 -0.64 -3.11 -10.74
C LEU A 55 0.43 -2.02 -10.96
N ALA A 56 1.55 -2.09 -10.23
CA ALA A 56 2.65 -1.15 -10.37
C ALA A 56 3.37 -1.24 -11.72
N LYS A 57 3.42 -2.42 -12.35
CA LYS A 57 3.99 -2.63 -13.69
C LYS A 57 3.09 -2.08 -14.80
N ARG A 58 1.77 -2.10 -14.60
CA ARG A 58 0.78 -1.58 -15.56
C ARG A 58 0.74 -0.05 -15.58
N ALA A 59 1.26 0.60 -14.54
CA ALA A 59 1.50 2.04 -14.58
C ALA A 59 2.50 2.35 -15.72
N PRO A 60 2.10 3.15 -16.73
CA PRO A 60 3.06 3.62 -17.71
C PRO A 60 4.17 4.37 -16.98
N LYS A 61 5.40 4.30 -17.52
CA LYS A 61 6.57 4.92 -16.89
C LYS A 61 6.24 6.37 -16.59
N ARG A 62 6.18 6.72 -15.29
CA ARG A 62 6.08 8.09 -14.77
C ARG A 62 6.59 9.06 -15.82
N SER A 63 5.68 9.80 -16.43
CA SER A 63 6.00 10.95 -17.25
C SER A 63 6.99 11.79 -16.46
N ALA A 64 8.26 11.62 -16.80
CA ALA A 64 9.26 12.56 -16.39
C ALA A 64 8.88 13.89 -17.06
N LYS A 65 9.02 14.97 -16.26
CA LYS A 65 9.21 16.39 -16.63
C LYS A 65 7.95 17.28 -16.66
N PRO A 66 8.05 18.62 -16.38
CA PRO A 66 9.20 19.42 -15.91
C PRO A 66 8.96 20.21 -14.60
N LYS A 67 10.05 20.64 -13.94
CA LYS A 67 10.04 21.84 -13.10
C LYS A 67 9.71 23.04 -14.00
N ALA A 68 8.62 23.72 -13.73
CA ALA A 68 8.36 25.08 -14.21
C ALA A 68 9.15 26.09 -13.38
#